data_AF-A0A3N5TN17-F1
#
_entry.id   AF-A0A3N5TN17-F1
#
_cell.length_a   1.000
_cell.length_b   1.000
_cell.length_c   1.000
_cell.angle_alpha   90.00
_cell.angle_beta   90.00
_cell.angle_gamma   90.00
#
_symmetry.space_group_name_H-M   'P 1'
#
loop_
_entity.id
_entity.type
_entity.pdbx_description
1 polymer ?
#
loop_
_entity_poly.entity_id
_entity_poly.type
_entity_poly.pdbx_seq_one_letter_code
_entity_poly.pdbx_strand_id
1 'polypeptide(L)'
;MAKGVAATTAIEGNTLSEADVLKAVDGKLDVPPSKAYLKHEVENIIEACNAIGSQLAADKLPPLTPKLVGDYNRQVLNRLPLKDDVAPGKLRPYSVVVGNVYRGAPAEDCDYLLEQLCAWLNGPDFKPREGMDAVYAILKAVAAHLYLAWI
;
A
#
# COMPACT_ATOMS: atom_id res chain seq x y z
N MET A 1 11.59 6.17 8.50
CA MET A 1 10.99 6.06 7.15
C MET A 1 11.82 5.16 6.24
N ALA A 2 13.10 5.48 5.94
CA ALA A 2 13.94 4.72 5.00
C ALA A 2 13.94 3.20 5.22
N LYS A 3 14.10 2.73 6.46
CA LYS A 3 14.08 1.29 6.78
C LYS A 3 12.77 0.59 6.41
N GLY A 4 11.62 1.25 6.61
CA GLY A 4 10.31 0.68 6.26
C GLY A 4 10.10 0.62 4.74
N VAL A 5 10.53 1.68 4.03
CA VAL A 5 10.52 1.71 2.56
C VAL A 5 11.40 0.61 1.99
N ALA A 6 12.64 0.49 2.48
CA ALA A 6 13.58 -0.53 2.04
C ALA A 6 13.03 -1.95 2.28
N ALA A 7 12.45 -2.21 3.44
CA ALA A 7 11.87 -3.50 3.76
C ALA A 7 10.69 -3.84 2.84
N THR A 8 9.75 -2.92 2.61
CA THR A 8 8.56 -3.20 1.79
C THR A 8 8.91 -3.43 0.32
N THR A 9 9.86 -2.67 -0.25
CA THR A 9 10.26 -2.85 -1.65
C THR A 9 11.13 -4.08 -1.83
N ALA A 10 11.97 -4.43 -0.84
CA ALA A 10 12.82 -5.62 -0.92
C ALA A 10 12.01 -6.93 -0.94
N ILE A 11 10.87 -6.97 -0.24
CA ILE A 11 9.95 -8.12 -0.28
C ILE A 11 9.46 -8.40 -1.70
N GLU A 12 9.22 -7.35 -2.49
CA GLU A 12 8.78 -7.42 -3.89
C GLU A 12 9.94 -7.60 -4.89
N GLY A 13 11.18 -7.79 -4.40
CA GLY A 13 12.35 -8.07 -5.22
C GLY A 13 13.20 -6.85 -5.58
N ASN A 14 12.96 -5.68 -4.96
CA ASN A 14 13.82 -4.52 -5.13
C ASN A 14 15.21 -4.79 -4.51
N THR A 15 16.27 -4.46 -5.26
CA THR A 15 17.66 -4.78 -4.88
C THR A 15 18.45 -3.57 -4.36
N LEU A 16 17.82 -2.41 -4.17
CA LEU A 16 18.47 -1.26 -3.55
C LEU A 16 18.75 -1.52 -2.07
N SER A 17 19.92 -1.10 -1.60
CA SER A 17 20.27 -1.22 -0.18
C SER A 17 19.52 -0.20 0.67
N GLU A 18 19.42 -0.43 1.99
CA GLU A 18 18.86 0.56 2.92
C GLU A 18 19.60 1.90 2.83
N ALA A 19 20.91 1.88 2.58
CA ALA A 19 21.73 3.08 2.38
C ALA A 19 21.35 3.83 1.09
N ASP A 20 20.97 3.13 0.03
CA ASP A 20 20.51 3.74 -1.21
C ASP A 20 19.11 4.35 -1.02
N VAL A 21 18.22 3.66 -0.30
CA VAL A 21 16.90 4.20 0.06
C VAL A 21 17.04 5.46 0.93
N LEU A 22 18.01 5.50 1.85
CA LEU A 22 18.30 6.70 2.63
C LEU A 22 18.74 7.87 1.73
N LYS A 23 19.60 7.63 0.73
CA LYS A 23 19.94 8.65 -0.27
C LYS A 23 18.72 9.09 -1.09
N ALA A 24 17.77 8.19 -1.35
CA ALA A 24 16.54 8.54 -2.07
C ALA A 24 15.66 9.48 -1.25
N VAL A 25 15.53 9.22 0.06
CA VAL A 25 14.85 10.13 1.00
C VAL A 25 15.48 11.52 0.99
N ASP A 26 16.80 11.60 0.88
CA ASP A 26 17.54 12.87 0.79
C ASP A 26 17.50 13.53 -0.60
N GLY A 27 16.86 12.90 -1.60
CA GLY A 27 16.84 13.38 -3.00
C GLY A 27 18.19 13.27 -3.72
N LYS A 28 19.11 12.44 -3.22
CA LYS A 28 20.51 12.32 -3.68
C LYS A 28 20.82 10.98 -4.32
N LEU A 29 19.86 10.06 -4.40
CA LEU A 29 20.11 8.74 -4.99
C LEU A 29 20.30 8.88 -6.50
N ASP A 30 21.46 8.46 -6.99
CA ASP A 30 21.74 8.27 -8.40
C ASP A 30 21.94 6.79 -8.70
N VAL A 31 21.33 6.31 -9.78
CA VAL A 31 21.34 4.89 -10.18
C VAL A 31 21.54 4.79 -11.69
N PRO A 32 22.20 3.73 -12.19
CA PRO A 32 22.30 3.52 -13.63
C PRO A 32 20.91 3.37 -14.26
N PRO A 33 20.75 3.68 -15.57
CA PRO A 33 19.46 3.59 -16.27
C PRO A 33 18.74 2.23 -16.11
N SER A 34 19.51 1.14 -16.05
CA SER A 34 18.98 -0.22 -15.83
C SER A 34 18.29 -0.42 -14.47
N LYS A 35 18.53 0.45 -13.49
CA LYS A 35 17.94 0.42 -12.14
C LYS A 35 16.98 1.59 -11.88
N ALA A 36 16.69 2.41 -12.89
CA ALA A 36 15.82 3.58 -12.73
C ALA A 36 14.43 3.21 -12.18
N TYR A 37 13.88 2.07 -12.60
CA TYR A 37 12.59 1.59 -12.10
C TYR A 37 12.61 1.24 -10.60
N LEU A 38 13.73 0.69 -10.09
CA LEU A 38 13.89 0.37 -8.66
C LEU A 38 13.92 1.64 -7.81
N LYS A 39 14.55 2.69 -8.32
CA LYS A 39 14.55 4.03 -7.70
C LYS A 39 13.14 4.61 -7.70
N HIS A 40 12.44 4.57 -8.83
CA HIS A 40 11.07 5.07 -8.93
C HIS A 40 10.11 4.34 -7.99
N GLU A 41 10.24 3.02 -7.84
CA GLU A 41 9.44 2.25 -6.89
C GLU A 41 9.64 2.75 -5.45
N VAL A 42 10.89 2.96 -5.04
CA VAL A 42 11.24 3.53 -3.72
C VAL A 42 10.69 4.95 -3.56
N GLU A 43 10.84 5.80 -4.57
CA GLU A 43 10.33 7.18 -4.57
C GLU A 43 8.80 7.22 -4.42
N ASN A 44 8.07 6.36 -5.14
CA ASN A 44 6.62 6.29 -5.04
C ASN A 44 6.14 5.95 -3.61
N ILE A 45 6.82 5.02 -2.92
CA ILE A 45 6.49 4.70 -1.52
C ILE A 45 6.80 5.89 -0.60
N ILE A 46 7.94 6.56 -0.79
CA ILE A 46 8.32 7.74 -0.01
C ILE A 46 7.27 8.85 -0.19
N GLU A 47 6.86 9.12 -1.42
CA GLU A 47 5.84 10.12 -1.74
C GLU A 47 4.49 9.79 -1.08
N ALA A 48 4.06 8.52 -1.13
CA ALA A 48 2.82 8.07 -0.50
C ALA A 48 2.89 8.25 1.04
N CYS A 49 3.97 7.81 1.69
CA CYS A 49 4.16 7.96 3.13
C CYS A 49 4.21 9.44 3.55
N ASN A 50 4.90 10.29 2.80
CA ASN A 50 4.98 11.73 3.06
C ASN A 50 3.62 12.41 2.92
N ALA A 51 2.83 12.03 1.90
CA ALA A 51 1.48 12.55 1.71
C ALA A 51 0.56 12.18 2.88
N ILE A 52 0.57 10.91 3.30
CA ILE A 52 -0.19 10.42 4.46
C ILE A 52 0.25 11.16 5.73
N GLY A 53 1.55 11.28 5.96
CA GLY A 53 2.09 12.00 7.13
C GLY A 53 1.67 13.47 7.16
N SER A 54 1.68 14.14 6.01
CA SER A 54 1.25 15.53 5.89
C SER A 54 -0.26 15.71 6.13
N GLN A 55 -1.08 14.79 5.63
CA GLN A 55 -2.52 14.78 5.87
C GLN A 55 -2.85 14.52 7.35
N LEU A 56 -2.13 13.59 7.99
CA LEU A 56 -2.27 13.31 9.41
C LEU A 56 -1.89 14.53 10.26
N ALA A 57 -0.76 15.17 9.97
CA ALA A 57 -0.32 16.36 10.69
C ALA A 57 -1.29 17.55 10.53
N ALA A 58 -2.02 17.60 9.42
CA ALA A 58 -3.01 18.63 9.13
C ALA A 58 -4.44 18.27 9.58
N ASP A 59 -4.65 17.10 10.21
CA ASP A 59 -5.96 16.55 10.57
C ASP A 59 -6.94 16.49 9.37
N LYS A 60 -6.43 16.05 8.22
CA LYS A 60 -7.12 16.01 6.92
C LYS A 60 -7.09 14.62 6.28
N LEU A 61 -6.88 13.58 7.08
CA LEU A 61 -6.91 12.22 6.55
C LEU A 61 -8.31 11.92 5.99
N PRO A 62 -8.41 11.48 4.72
CA PRO A 62 -9.70 11.08 4.16
C PRO A 62 -10.20 9.79 4.82
N PRO A 63 -11.52 9.55 4.85
CA PRO A 63 -12.07 8.27 5.27
C PRO A 63 -11.62 7.15 4.32
N LEU A 64 -11.53 5.92 4.84
CA LEU A 64 -11.19 4.76 4.02
C LEU A 64 -12.30 4.50 3.01
N THR A 65 -11.94 4.43 1.74
CA THR A 65 -12.86 4.12 0.63
C THR A 65 -12.15 3.26 -0.40
N PRO A 66 -12.88 2.45 -1.20
CA PRO A 66 -12.28 1.71 -2.31
C PRO A 66 -11.52 2.63 -3.27
N LYS A 67 -12.06 3.84 -3.51
CA LYS A 67 -11.39 4.86 -4.31
C LYS A 67 -10.04 5.25 -3.73
N LEU A 68 -9.96 5.51 -2.42
CA LEU A 68 -8.70 5.87 -1.76
C LEU A 68 -7.66 4.75 -1.87
N VAL A 69 -8.08 3.49 -1.69
CA VAL A 69 -7.21 2.31 -1.88
C VAL A 69 -6.70 2.23 -3.32
N GLY A 70 -7.57 2.44 -4.30
CA GLY A 70 -7.18 2.51 -5.72
C GLY A 70 -6.25 3.69 -6.04
N ASP A 71 -6.45 4.84 -5.40
CA ASP A 71 -5.58 6.01 -5.57
C ASP A 71 -4.17 5.72 -5.01
N TYR A 72 -4.06 5.06 -3.85
CA TYR A 72 -2.77 4.61 -3.33
C TYR A 72 -2.11 3.56 -4.24
N ASN A 73 -2.87 2.56 -4.72
CA ASN A 73 -2.34 1.57 -5.65
C ASN A 73 -1.81 2.25 -6.95
N ARG A 74 -2.53 3.24 -7.46
CA ARG A 74 -2.08 4.04 -8.62
C ARG A 74 -0.79 4.77 -8.33
N GLN A 75 -0.67 5.39 -7.15
CA GLN A 75 0.53 6.13 -6.75
C GLN A 75 1.74 5.21 -6.63
N VAL A 76 1.60 4.07 -5.94
CA VAL A 76 2.74 3.15 -5.72
C VAL A 76 3.24 2.50 -7.02
N LEU A 77 2.34 2.25 -7.98
CA LEU A 77 2.66 1.66 -9.28
C LEU A 77 3.04 2.69 -10.37
N ASN A 78 3.06 3.99 -10.03
CA ASN A 78 3.27 5.05 -11.00
C ASN A 78 4.63 4.90 -11.73
N ARG A 79 4.60 4.88 -13.07
CA ARG A 79 5.79 4.78 -13.95
C ARG A 79 6.69 3.56 -13.70
N LEU A 80 6.13 2.48 -13.14
CA LEU A 80 6.83 1.20 -13.04
C LEU A 80 6.62 0.36 -14.31
N PRO A 81 7.56 -0.53 -14.65
CA PRO A 81 7.34 -1.56 -15.65
C PRO A 81 6.32 -2.56 -15.10
N LEU A 82 5.13 -2.61 -15.70
CA LEU A 82 4.04 -3.48 -15.28
C LEU A 82 3.79 -4.57 -16.32
N LYS A 83 3.18 -5.67 -15.89
CA LYS A 83 2.65 -6.68 -16.81
C LYS A 83 1.42 -6.12 -17.54
N ASP A 84 1.16 -6.61 -18.75
CA ASP A 84 0.08 -6.10 -19.62
C ASP A 84 -1.32 -6.18 -18.98
N ASP A 85 -1.51 -7.10 -18.05
CA ASP A 85 -2.76 -7.35 -17.34
C ASP A 85 -2.94 -6.49 -16.07
N VAL A 86 -1.93 -5.71 -15.70
CA VAL A 86 -1.94 -4.86 -14.49
C VAL A 86 -2.34 -3.43 -14.83
N ALA A 87 -3.49 -2.99 -14.33
CA ALA A 87 -3.97 -1.62 -14.46
C ALA A 87 -3.89 -0.87 -13.11
N PRO A 88 -3.00 0.13 -12.95
CA PRO A 88 -2.86 0.89 -11.71
C PRO A 88 -4.17 1.52 -11.22
N GLY A 89 -4.46 1.29 -9.95
CA GLY A 89 -5.66 1.76 -9.25
C GLY A 89 -6.95 1.13 -9.72
N LYS A 90 -6.89 -0.08 -10.31
CA LYS A 90 -8.04 -0.88 -10.71
C LYS A 90 -7.93 -2.26 -10.08
N LEU A 91 -9.08 -2.84 -9.73
CA LEU A 91 -9.15 -4.24 -9.31
C LEU A 91 -8.88 -5.15 -10.51
N ARG A 92 -8.28 -6.31 -10.21
CA ARG A 92 -8.01 -7.34 -11.21
C ARG A 92 -9.33 -7.93 -11.74
N PRO A 93 -9.49 -8.09 -13.06
CA PRO A 93 -10.67 -8.75 -13.64
C PRO A 93 -10.51 -10.28 -13.77
N TYR A 94 -9.49 -10.87 -13.13
CA TYR A 94 -9.14 -12.29 -13.25
C TYR A 94 -8.74 -12.90 -11.91
N SER A 95 -8.81 -14.23 -11.83
CA SER A 95 -8.41 -14.99 -10.63
C SER A 95 -6.90 -15.06 -10.51
N VAL A 96 -6.39 -14.96 -9.28
CA VAL A 96 -4.97 -15.07 -8.96
C VAL A 96 -4.72 -16.17 -7.93
N VAL A 97 -3.54 -16.79 -8.01
CA VAL A 97 -3.04 -17.74 -7.02
C VAL A 97 -1.72 -17.20 -6.49
N VAL A 98 -1.60 -17.09 -5.17
CA VAL A 98 -0.37 -16.70 -4.47
C VAL A 98 0.35 -17.97 -4.02
N GLY A 99 1.61 -18.11 -4.45
CA GLY A 99 2.34 -19.37 -4.31
C GLY A 99 1.69 -20.49 -5.13
N ASN A 100 1.55 -21.68 -4.54
CA ASN A 100 0.98 -22.85 -5.22
C ASN A 100 -0.40 -23.29 -4.69
N VAL A 101 -0.93 -22.61 -3.65
CA VAL A 101 -2.08 -23.13 -2.89
C VAL A 101 -3.14 -22.10 -2.55
N TYR A 102 -2.78 -20.82 -2.44
CA TYR A 102 -3.73 -19.81 -1.97
C TYR A 102 -4.40 -19.11 -3.16
N ARG A 103 -5.69 -19.38 -3.35
CA ARG A 103 -6.51 -18.68 -4.35
C ARG A 103 -7.09 -17.43 -3.70
N GLY A 104 -6.84 -16.27 -4.30
CA GLY A 104 -7.45 -15.01 -3.86
C GLY A 104 -8.96 -15.00 -4.12
N ALA A 105 -9.64 -13.98 -3.61
CA ALA A 105 -11.08 -13.83 -3.81
C ALA A 105 -11.48 -13.91 -5.31
N PRO A 106 -12.68 -14.43 -5.64
CA PRO A 106 -13.22 -14.32 -7.00
C PRO A 106 -13.19 -12.87 -7.48
N ALA A 107 -12.79 -12.64 -8.73
CA ALA A 107 -12.57 -11.28 -9.24
C ALA A 107 -13.88 -10.46 -9.26
N GLU A 108 -14.99 -11.14 -9.55
CA GLU A 108 -16.35 -10.61 -9.54
C GLU A 108 -16.80 -10.11 -8.16
N ASP A 109 -16.22 -10.65 -7.08
CA ASP A 109 -16.58 -10.28 -5.71
C ASP A 109 -15.67 -9.17 -5.15
N CYS A 110 -14.50 -8.90 -5.75
CA CYS A 110 -13.50 -8.00 -5.20
C CYS A 110 -14.03 -6.57 -4.96
N ASP A 111 -14.85 -6.02 -5.87
CA ASP A 111 -15.45 -4.69 -5.70
C ASP A 111 -16.31 -4.65 -4.42
N TYR A 112 -17.23 -5.62 -4.28
CA TYR A 112 -18.09 -5.73 -3.11
C TYR A 112 -17.30 -5.97 -1.83
N LEU A 113 -16.31 -6.87 -1.84
CA LEU A 113 -15.50 -7.18 -0.66
C LEU A 113 -14.69 -5.96 -0.19
N LEU A 114 -14.15 -5.17 -1.12
CA LEU A 114 -13.40 -3.96 -0.78
C LEU A 114 -14.31 -2.86 -0.22
N GLU A 115 -15.53 -2.71 -0.76
CA GLU A 115 -16.56 -1.84 -0.20
C GLU A 115 -16.91 -2.24 1.24
N GLN A 116 -17.17 -3.52 1.47
CA GLN A 116 -17.50 -4.05 2.80
C GLN A 116 -16.34 -3.88 3.78
N LEU A 117 -15.09 -4.10 3.35
CA LEU A 117 -13.90 -3.87 4.17
C LEU A 117 -13.81 -2.40 4.60
N CYS A 118 -13.94 -1.46 3.66
CA CYS A 118 -13.88 -0.04 3.96
C CYS A 118 -15.01 0.39 4.92
N ALA A 119 -16.24 -0.08 4.68
CA ALA A 119 -17.39 0.19 5.53
C ALA A 119 -17.16 -0.33 6.96
N TRP A 120 -16.68 -1.57 7.10
CA TRP A 120 -16.42 -2.19 8.39
C TRP A 120 -15.29 -1.48 9.16
N LEU A 121 -14.17 -1.15 8.51
CA LEU A 121 -13.05 -0.43 9.13
C LEU A 121 -13.44 0.99 9.60
N ASN A 122 -14.37 1.66 8.92
CA ASN A 122 -14.93 2.95 9.35
C ASN A 122 -16.05 2.81 10.41
N GLY A 123 -16.50 1.58 10.65
CA GLY A 123 -17.65 1.25 11.47
C GLY A 123 -17.40 1.36 12.98
N PRO A 124 -18.45 1.09 13.79
CA PRO A 124 -18.40 1.20 15.25
C PRO A 124 -17.45 0.22 15.92
N ASP A 125 -17.15 -0.93 15.30
CA ASP A 125 -16.27 -1.97 15.85
C ASP A 125 -14.85 -1.46 16.14
N PHE A 126 -14.40 -0.43 15.42
CA PHE A 126 -13.09 0.19 15.58
C PHE A 126 -13.12 1.54 16.30
N LYS A 127 -14.24 1.90 16.93
CA LYS A 127 -14.29 3.06 17.83
C LYS A 127 -13.62 2.68 19.16
N PRO A 128 -12.51 3.34 19.54
CA PRO A 128 -11.79 2.98 20.75
C PRO A 128 -12.63 3.25 21.99
N ARG A 129 -12.51 2.37 22.98
CA ARG A 129 -12.92 2.68 24.36
C ARG A 129 -11.90 3.63 24.98
N GLU A 130 -12.33 4.40 25.97
CA GLU A 130 -11.45 5.33 26.69
C GLU A 130 -10.17 4.62 27.18
N GLY A 131 -9.00 5.17 26.82
CA GLY A 131 -7.69 4.62 27.16
C GLY A 131 -7.22 3.44 26.30
N MET A 132 -7.98 3.04 25.27
CA MET A 132 -7.66 1.89 24.39
C MET A 132 -7.34 2.30 22.95
N ASP A 133 -7.11 3.59 22.68
CA ASP A 133 -6.90 4.16 21.35
C ASP A 133 -5.81 3.43 20.56
N ALA A 134 -4.64 3.23 21.17
CA ALA A 134 -3.51 2.55 20.52
C ALA A 134 -3.82 1.08 20.21
N VAL A 135 -4.51 0.38 21.12
CA VAL A 135 -4.87 -1.04 20.93
C VAL A 135 -5.83 -1.19 19.75
N TYR A 136 -6.88 -0.36 19.71
CA TYR A 136 -7.84 -0.37 18.61
C TYR A 136 -7.21 0.04 17.28
N ALA A 137 -6.29 1.01 17.29
CA ALA A 137 -5.54 1.40 16.09
C ALA A 137 -4.69 0.25 15.53
N ILE A 138 -4.00 -0.50 16.41
CA ILE A 138 -3.21 -1.68 16.01
C ILE A 138 -4.12 -2.78 15.46
N LEU A 139 -5.23 -3.09 16.15
CA LEU A 139 -6.19 -4.10 15.68
C LEU A 139 -6.79 -3.73 14.33
N LYS A 140 -7.15 -2.45 14.13
CA LYS A 140 -7.64 -1.93 12.85
C LYS A 140 -6.60 -2.09 11.75
N ALA A 141 -5.33 -1.78 12.02
CA ALA A 141 -4.26 -1.91 11.05
C ALA A 141 -4.00 -3.38 10.66
N VAL A 142 -3.99 -4.30 11.64
CA VAL A 142 -3.82 -5.74 11.39
C VAL A 142 -4.98 -6.30 10.58
N ALA A 143 -6.22 -5.97 10.94
CA ALA A 143 -7.40 -6.40 10.20
C ALA A 143 -7.40 -5.85 8.76
N ALA A 144 -7.11 -4.56 8.59
CA ALA A 144 -7.02 -3.94 7.27
C ALA A 144 -5.97 -4.63 6.39
N HIS A 145 -4.77 -4.88 6.92
CA HIS A 145 -3.69 -5.55 6.19
C HIS A 145 -4.10 -6.98 5.77
N LEU A 146 -4.64 -7.76 6.70
CA LEU A 146 -5.02 -9.14 6.45
C LEU A 146 -6.08 -9.26 5.35
N TYR A 147 -7.18 -8.52 5.46
CA TYR A 147 -8.27 -8.61 4.50
C TYR A 147 -7.89 -8.01 3.14
N LEU A 148 -7.10 -6.94 3.10
CA LEU A 148 -6.62 -6.39 1.84
C LEU A 148 -5.68 -7.35 1.09
N ALA A 149 -4.89 -8.16 1.80
CA ALA A 149 -4.04 -9.18 1.20
C ALA A 149 -4.81 -10.42 0.69
N TRP A 150 -6.04 -10.64 1.18
CA TRP A 150 -6.90 -11.75 0.78
C TRP A 150 -7.84 -11.42 -0.39
N ILE A 151 -8.23 -10.16 -0.52
CA ILE A 151 -9.09 -9.63 -1.60
C ILE A 151 -8.26 -9.40 -2.85
#